data_AF-A0A928X8V5-F1
#
_entry.id   AF-A0A928X8V5-F1
#
_cell.length_a   1.000
_cell.length_b   1.000
_cell.length_c   1.000
_cell.angle_alpha   90.00
_cell.angle_beta   90.00
_cell.angle_gamma   90.00
#
_symmetry.space_group_name_H-M   'P 1'
#
loop_
_entity.id
_entity.type
_entity.pdbx_description
1 polymer ?
#
loop_
_entity_poly.entity_id
_entity_poly.type
_entity_poly.pdbx_seq_one_letter_code
_entity_poly.pdbx_strand_id
1 'polypeptide(L)'
;METILKTALEKGLSGVGLTEDEALEFAGLPDSSIYESLSVTEKVRRHHKGVEVNLCAIVNAKSGLCKEDCSFCSQSVKYSTGAAEYPMSGASEILGAATEAARTGAREFSIVASGTRIEKEKDISALSEAIRGMRGMELESCASLGMLTRDTLKKLKESGLESYHHNLETGRSFFPKICTTHEYEEDVTVVRAAKELGFHVCSGGIFGLGEGWDVRIELLSTLRELEVDSIPINFLNPRPGTPLEGASYLAPIECLKIIALARLMLPARDIIICGGRQVNLRDLQPLIFAAGANGMMIGNYLTTPGRAPEEDLRMLSDLGLRPRGYK
;
A
#
# COMPACT_ATOMS: atom_id res chain seq x y z
N MET A 1 -0.89 24.67 -17.82
CA MET A 1 0.17 24.24 -16.87
C MET A 1 0.17 25.10 -15.61
N GLU A 2 0.47 26.40 -15.68
CA GLU A 2 0.54 27.24 -14.46
C GLU A 2 -0.77 27.27 -13.68
N THR A 3 -1.92 27.31 -14.38
CA THR A 3 -3.24 27.32 -13.75
C THR A 3 -3.49 26.08 -12.89
N ILE A 4 -3.30 24.87 -13.44
CA ILE A 4 -3.56 23.62 -12.70
C ILE A 4 -2.58 23.41 -11.55
N LEU A 5 -1.30 23.76 -11.71
CA LEU A 5 -0.30 23.65 -10.63
C LEU A 5 -0.63 24.60 -9.46
N LYS A 6 -1.13 25.80 -9.76
CA LYS A 6 -1.59 26.74 -8.74
C LYS A 6 -2.83 26.21 -8.01
N THR A 7 -3.83 25.73 -8.75
CA THR A 7 -5.04 25.11 -8.17
C THR A 7 -4.68 23.92 -7.28
N ALA A 8 -3.79 23.04 -7.76
CA ALA A 8 -3.30 21.89 -7.00
C ALA A 8 -2.61 22.28 -5.70
N LEU A 9 -1.79 23.34 -5.72
CA LEU A 9 -1.15 23.85 -4.51
C LEU A 9 -2.18 24.40 -3.51
N GLU A 10 -3.10 25.26 -3.97
CA GLU A 10 -4.12 25.89 -3.11
C GLU A 10 -5.06 24.86 -2.47
N LYS A 11 -5.58 23.93 -3.27
CA LYS A 11 -6.46 22.85 -2.78
C LYS A 11 -5.71 21.82 -1.94
N GLY A 12 -4.47 21.51 -2.31
CA GLY A 12 -3.61 20.61 -1.55
C GLY A 12 -3.32 21.15 -0.15
N LEU A 13 -2.93 22.42 -0.04
CA LEU A 13 -2.66 23.06 1.26
C LEU A 13 -3.92 23.19 2.13
N SER A 14 -5.08 23.47 1.55
CA SER A 14 -6.35 23.56 2.30
C SER A 14 -6.92 22.19 2.73
N GLY A 15 -6.36 21.08 2.23
CA GLY A 15 -6.84 19.72 2.54
C GLY A 15 -8.04 19.26 1.72
N VAL A 16 -8.62 20.11 0.86
CA VAL A 16 -9.77 19.78 0.00
C VAL A 16 -9.40 18.75 -1.06
N GLY A 17 -8.20 18.90 -1.62
CA GLY A 17 -7.71 18.07 -2.72
C GLY A 17 -8.36 18.34 -4.08
N LEU A 18 -7.79 17.77 -5.13
CA LEU A 18 -8.27 17.92 -6.51
C LEU A 18 -9.59 17.17 -6.76
N THR A 19 -10.43 17.70 -7.64
CA THR A 19 -11.54 16.95 -8.25
C THR A 19 -11.00 15.98 -9.31
N GLU A 20 -11.86 15.09 -9.81
CA GLU A 20 -11.47 14.13 -10.86
C GLU A 20 -11.06 14.83 -12.16
N ASP A 21 -11.80 15.86 -12.59
CA ASP A 21 -11.47 16.66 -13.77
C ASP A 21 -10.11 17.39 -13.62
N GLU A 22 -9.86 17.98 -12.45
CA GLU A 22 -8.59 18.66 -12.17
C GLU A 22 -7.43 17.65 -12.08
N ALA A 23 -7.69 16.45 -11.53
CA ALA A 23 -6.71 15.37 -11.49
C ALA A 23 -6.38 14.88 -12.91
N LEU A 24 -7.37 14.77 -13.81
CA LEU A 24 -7.14 14.46 -15.22
C LEU A 24 -6.34 15.56 -15.93
N GLU A 25 -6.64 16.83 -15.69
CA GLU A 25 -5.85 17.95 -16.22
C GLU A 25 -4.39 17.89 -15.74
N PHE A 26 -4.18 17.62 -14.44
CA PHE A 26 -2.83 17.46 -13.86
C PHE A 26 -2.10 16.25 -14.46
N ALA A 27 -2.78 15.10 -14.59
CA ALA A 27 -2.23 13.90 -15.19
C ALA A 27 -1.76 14.12 -16.64
N GLY A 28 -2.48 14.99 -17.37
CA GLY A 28 -2.18 15.39 -18.74
C GLY A 28 -1.00 16.35 -18.91
N LEU A 29 -0.40 16.85 -17.82
CA LEU A 29 0.82 17.66 -17.92
C LEU A 29 1.95 16.85 -18.57
N PRO A 30 2.79 17.47 -19.42
CA PRO A 30 3.87 16.77 -20.09
C PRO A 30 4.92 16.32 -19.06
N ASP A 31 5.61 15.22 -19.35
CA ASP A 31 6.60 14.64 -18.45
C ASP A 31 7.79 15.58 -18.16
N SER A 32 8.06 16.53 -19.07
CA SER A 32 9.05 17.59 -18.85
C SER A 32 8.69 18.51 -17.67
N SER A 33 7.42 18.57 -17.26
CA SER A 33 6.93 19.38 -16.14
C SER A 33 6.98 18.66 -14.78
N ILE A 34 7.69 17.53 -14.71
CA ILE A 34 7.75 16.72 -13.50
C ILE A 34 8.33 17.51 -12.33
N TYR A 35 9.38 18.29 -12.51
CA TYR A 35 10.02 19.00 -11.39
C TYR A 35 9.15 20.12 -10.81
N GLU A 36 8.36 20.79 -11.65
CA GLU A 36 7.34 21.75 -11.24
C GLU A 36 6.23 21.06 -10.45
N SER A 37 5.81 19.87 -10.91
CA SER A 37 4.84 19.03 -10.21
C SER A 37 5.35 18.60 -8.84
N LEU A 38 6.60 18.12 -8.76
CA LEU A 38 7.26 17.73 -7.51
C LEU A 38 7.41 18.93 -6.56
N SER A 39 7.69 20.12 -7.06
CA SER A 39 7.76 21.33 -6.23
C SER A 39 6.42 21.64 -5.55
N VAL A 40 5.31 21.44 -6.25
CA VAL A 40 3.96 21.63 -5.70
C VAL A 40 3.64 20.53 -4.69
N THR A 41 3.85 19.27 -5.03
CA THR A 41 3.46 18.16 -4.17
C THR A 41 4.34 18.02 -2.93
N GLU A 42 5.63 18.40 -3.01
CA GLU A 42 6.51 18.50 -1.85
C GLU A 42 5.96 19.49 -0.82
N LYS A 43 5.53 20.68 -1.25
CA LYS A 43 4.97 21.70 -0.36
C LYS A 43 3.72 21.19 0.34
N VAL A 44 2.83 20.53 -0.41
CA VAL A 44 1.60 19.94 0.14
C VAL A 44 1.93 18.83 1.14
N ARG A 45 2.82 17.89 0.79
CA ARG A 45 3.26 16.84 1.72
C ARG A 45 3.93 17.44 2.96
N ARG A 46 4.82 18.43 2.83
CA ARG A 46 5.51 19.05 3.99
C ARG A 46 4.53 19.71 4.93
N HIS A 47 3.52 20.38 4.38
CA HIS A 47 2.47 21.02 5.15
C HIS A 47 1.70 20.01 6.01
N HIS A 48 1.33 18.85 5.45
CA HIS A 48 0.50 17.87 6.16
C HIS A 48 1.29 16.84 6.98
N LYS A 49 2.53 16.52 6.58
CA LYS A 49 3.29 15.35 7.07
C LYS A 49 4.65 15.70 7.67
N GLY A 50 5.13 16.93 7.50
CA GLY A 50 6.43 17.35 8.03
C GLY A 50 7.59 16.54 7.43
N VAL A 51 8.48 16.06 8.30
CA VAL A 51 9.74 15.39 7.92
C VAL A 51 9.81 13.93 8.34
N GLU A 52 8.74 13.42 8.95
CA GLU A 52 8.65 12.04 9.42
C GLU A 52 8.16 11.13 8.30
N VAL A 53 8.69 9.91 8.27
CA VAL A 53 8.35 8.88 7.28
C VAL A 53 7.89 7.62 7.99
N ASN A 54 6.73 7.11 7.58
CA ASN A 54 6.18 5.84 8.08
C ASN A 54 6.89 4.67 7.41
N LEU A 55 7.65 3.89 8.18
CA LEU A 55 8.29 2.67 7.70
C LEU A 55 7.46 1.46 8.08
N CYS A 56 7.01 0.71 7.09
CA CYS A 56 6.26 -0.52 7.29
C CYS A 56 7.14 -1.72 6.90
N ALA A 57 7.02 -2.82 7.65
CA ALA A 57 7.60 -4.11 7.28
C ALA A 57 6.52 -5.18 7.38
N ILE A 58 6.76 -6.33 6.75
CA ILE A 58 5.77 -7.41 6.72
C ILE A 58 6.38 -8.77 7.03
N VAL A 59 5.52 -9.71 7.40
CA VAL A 59 5.79 -11.14 7.27
C VAL A 59 4.75 -11.75 6.33
N ASN A 60 5.20 -12.59 5.41
CA ASN A 60 4.32 -13.47 4.64
C ASN A 60 4.02 -14.69 5.51
N ALA A 61 3.01 -14.59 6.39
CA ALA A 61 2.69 -15.62 7.37
C ALA A 61 2.01 -16.85 6.76
N LYS A 62 1.49 -16.74 5.54
CA LYS A 62 0.93 -17.87 4.80
C LYS A 62 1.08 -17.60 3.32
N SER A 63 1.65 -18.54 2.58
CA SER A 63 1.98 -18.34 1.17
C SER A 63 1.40 -19.40 0.25
N GLY A 64 1.04 -18.96 -0.95
CA GLY A 64 0.45 -19.82 -1.99
C GLY A 64 -0.97 -20.28 -1.64
N LEU A 65 -1.50 -21.26 -2.37
CA LEU A 65 -2.81 -21.87 -2.08
C LEU A 65 -4.00 -20.89 -2.10
N CYS A 66 -3.85 -19.72 -2.73
CA CYS A 66 -4.93 -18.74 -2.87
C CYS A 66 -5.87 -19.15 -4.00
N LYS A 67 -7.18 -19.20 -3.74
CA LYS A 67 -8.19 -19.60 -4.74
C LYS A 67 -8.59 -18.46 -5.69
N GLU A 68 -8.26 -17.23 -5.33
CA GLU A 68 -8.51 -16.04 -6.16
C GLU A 68 -7.69 -16.09 -7.45
N ASP A 69 -8.16 -15.42 -8.48
CA ASP A 69 -7.57 -15.36 -9.82
C ASP A 69 -7.03 -13.97 -10.17
N CYS A 70 -6.51 -13.23 -9.17
CA CYS A 70 -5.90 -11.94 -9.40
C CYS A 70 -4.74 -12.05 -10.40
N SER A 71 -4.85 -11.41 -11.56
CA SER A 71 -3.97 -11.59 -12.74
C SER A 71 -2.51 -11.20 -12.52
N PHE A 72 -2.20 -10.45 -11.45
CA PHE A 72 -0.84 -10.07 -11.04
C PHE A 72 -0.22 -11.01 -9.99
N CYS A 73 -1.03 -11.83 -9.31
CA CYS A 73 -0.64 -12.43 -8.04
C CYS A 73 0.06 -13.77 -8.25
N SER A 74 1.33 -13.86 -7.82
CA SER A 74 2.09 -15.11 -7.91
C SER A 74 1.61 -16.19 -6.94
N GLN A 75 0.68 -15.91 -6.03
CA GLN A 75 0.23 -16.87 -4.99
C GLN A 75 -1.10 -17.56 -5.34
N SER A 76 -1.69 -17.22 -6.49
CA SER A 76 -2.90 -17.86 -6.99
C SER A 76 -2.63 -19.29 -7.46
N VAL A 77 -3.49 -20.23 -7.07
CA VAL A 77 -3.47 -21.62 -7.58
C VAL A 77 -3.97 -21.74 -9.01
N LYS A 78 -4.48 -20.66 -9.60
CA LYS A 78 -4.89 -20.62 -11.01
C LYS A 78 -3.69 -20.56 -11.95
N TYR A 79 -2.51 -20.24 -11.43
CA TYR A 79 -1.30 -19.94 -12.20
C TYR A 79 -0.11 -20.78 -11.72
N SER A 80 0.82 -21.07 -12.63
CA SER A 80 2.03 -21.86 -12.33
C SER A 80 3.24 -20.95 -12.18
N THR A 81 3.44 -20.42 -10.98
CA THR A 81 4.36 -19.30 -10.72
C THR A 81 5.64 -19.70 -9.99
N GLY A 82 5.67 -20.92 -9.43
CA GLY A 82 6.77 -21.40 -8.60
C GLY A 82 6.89 -20.70 -7.23
N ALA A 83 5.85 -19.97 -6.79
CA ALA A 83 5.84 -19.38 -5.45
C ALA A 83 5.89 -20.47 -4.36
N ALA A 84 6.61 -20.20 -3.27
CA ALA A 84 6.68 -21.12 -2.14
C ALA A 84 5.30 -21.27 -1.49
N GLU A 85 4.94 -22.51 -1.15
CA GLU A 85 3.68 -22.84 -0.50
C GLU A 85 3.94 -23.32 0.92
N TYR A 86 3.27 -22.69 1.89
CA TYR A 86 3.36 -23.09 3.29
C TYR A 86 2.10 -22.65 4.06
N PRO A 87 1.70 -23.41 5.10
CA PRO A 87 0.56 -23.06 5.93
C PRO A 87 0.85 -21.83 6.80
N MET A 88 -0.17 -21.37 7.53
CA MET A 88 -0.05 -20.26 8.48
C MET A 88 1.08 -20.52 9.49
N SER A 89 1.99 -19.55 9.60
CA SER A 89 3.05 -19.47 10.60
C SER A 89 2.49 -19.43 12.03
N GLY A 90 3.24 -20.00 12.96
CA GLY A 90 2.90 -19.93 14.39
C GLY A 90 3.17 -18.56 14.99
N ALA A 91 2.55 -18.27 16.15
CA ALA A 91 2.69 -16.99 16.82
C ALA A 91 4.15 -16.60 17.13
N SER A 92 4.98 -17.57 17.54
CA SER A 92 6.39 -17.34 17.84
C SER A 92 7.21 -16.90 16.61
N GLU A 93 6.90 -17.42 15.42
CA GLU A 93 7.59 -17.05 14.18
C GLU A 93 7.21 -15.63 13.77
N ILE A 94 5.92 -15.31 13.85
CA ILE A 94 5.39 -13.97 13.57
C ILE A 94 6.02 -12.94 14.53
N LEU A 95 6.11 -13.25 15.82
CA LEU A 95 6.74 -12.38 16.82
C LEU A 95 8.25 -12.20 16.61
N GLY A 96 8.93 -13.25 16.14
CA GLY A 96 10.34 -13.15 15.74
C GLY A 96 10.53 -12.17 14.59
N ALA A 97 9.69 -12.26 13.56
CA ALA A 97 9.69 -11.33 12.44
C ALA A 97 9.33 -9.90 12.86
N ALA A 98 8.36 -9.72 13.77
CA ALA A 98 8.02 -8.41 14.33
C ALA A 98 9.21 -7.80 15.09
N THR A 99 9.91 -8.59 15.91
CA THR A 99 11.11 -8.13 16.63
C THR A 99 12.19 -7.65 15.67
N GLU A 100 12.42 -8.39 14.58
CA GLU A 100 13.40 -8.01 13.56
C GLU A 100 12.98 -6.76 12.78
N ALA A 101 11.70 -6.61 12.47
CA ALA A 101 11.14 -5.41 11.86
C ALA A 101 11.36 -4.17 12.74
N ALA A 102 11.09 -4.26 14.05
CA ALA A 102 11.35 -3.16 14.99
C ALA A 102 12.83 -2.77 15.00
N ARG A 103 13.72 -3.77 15.03
CA ARG A 103 15.18 -3.58 15.05
C ARG A 103 15.71 -2.90 13.79
N THR A 104 15.07 -3.15 12.65
CA THR A 104 15.43 -2.57 11.34
C THR A 104 14.76 -1.22 11.06
N GLY A 105 14.05 -0.67 12.05
CA GLY A 105 13.50 0.69 12.00
C GLY A 105 12.05 0.78 11.51
N ALA A 106 11.36 -0.35 11.33
CA ALA A 106 9.92 -0.33 11.06
C ALA A 106 9.16 0.28 12.25
N ARG A 107 8.01 0.87 11.93
CA ARG A 107 7.05 1.44 12.89
C ARG A 107 5.69 0.80 12.81
N GLU A 108 5.36 0.21 11.67
CA GLU A 108 4.21 -0.66 11.50
C GLU A 108 4.69 -2.03 11.02
N PHE A 109 4.13 -3.09 11.58
CA PHE A 109 4.40 -4.46 11.17
C PHE A 109 3.11 -5.15 10.73
N SER A 110 3.07 -5.58 9.47
CA SER A 110 1.89 -6.23 8.88
C SER A 110 2.06 -7.74 8.78
N ILE A 111 1.10 -8.46 9.35
CA ILE A 111 0.95 -9.90 9.17
C ILE A 111 0.12 -10.13 7.91
N VAL A 112 0.75 -10.68 6.86
CA VAL A 112 0.09 -10.87 5.56
C VAL A 112 -0.10 -12.35 5.29
N ALA A 113 -1.30 -12.72 4.81
CA ALA A 113 -1.63 -14.10 4.51
C ALA A 113 -2.31 -14.24 3.15
N SER A 114 -1.93 -15.27 2.41
CA SER A 114 -2.57 -15.65 1.15
C SER A 114 -3.97 -16.26 1.35
N GLY A 115 -4.79 -16.14 0.31
CA GLY A 115 -6.15 -16.69 0.28
C GLY A 115 -7.24 -15.62 0.33
N THR A 116 -8.46 -16.02 -0.01
CA THR A 116 -9.67 -15.18 0.03
C THR A 116 -9.90 -14.59 1.41
N ARG A 117 -9.73 -15.40 2.46
CA ARG A 117 -9.92 -15.05 3.87
C ARG A 117 -9.33 -16.13 4.78
N ILE A 118 -9.16 -15.82 6.07
CA ILE A 118 -8.74 -16.79 7.10
C ILE A 118 -9.96 -17.32 7.86
N GLU A 119 -10.17 -18.63 7.80
CA GLU A 119 -11.37 -19.30 8.37
C GLU A 119 -11.05 -20.27 9.50
N LYS A 120 -9.86 -20.88 9.50
CA LYS A 120 -9.51 -21.91 10.49
C LYS A 120 -9.31 -21.25 11.84
N GLU A 121 -10.07 -21.68 12.86
CA GLU A 121 -9.96 -21.13 14.22
C GLU A 121 -8.54 -21.26 14.80
N LYS A 122 -7.79 -22.31 14.42
CA LYS A 122 -6.38 -22.45 14.81
C LYS A 122 -5.51 -21.31 14.28
N ASP A 123 -5.76 -20.87 13.05
CA ASP A 123 -4.98 -19.81 12.38
C ASP A 123 -5.37 -18.45 12.99
N ILE A 124 -6.66 -18.23 13.24
CA ILE A 124 -7.17 -17.04 13.94
C ILE A 124 -6.60 -16.97 15.37
N SER A 125 -6.49 -18.09 16.07
CA SER A 125 -5.92 -18.17 17.42
C SER A 125 -4.43 -17.80 17.41
N ALA A 126 -3.66 -18.35 16.46
CA ALA A 126 -2.23 -18.02 16.30
C ALA A 126 -2.01 -16.54 15.97
N LEU A 127 -2.83 -15.97 15.08
CA LEU A 127 -2.83 -14.53 14.77
C LEU A 127 -3.13 -13.70 16.02
N SER A 128 -4.17 -14.06 16.76
CA SER A 128 -4.59 -13.36 17.97
C SER A 128 -3.51 -13.40 19.06
N GLU A 129 -2.81 -14.53 19.20
CA GLU A 129 -1.68 -14.69 20.12
C GLU A 129 -0.49 -13.81 19.70
N ALA A 130 -0.12 -13.82 18.42
CA ALA A 130 0.92 -12.94 17.89
C ALA A 130 0.59 -11.46 18.11
N ILE A 131 -0.64 -11.04 17.79
CA ILE A 131 -1.10 -9.67 17.98
C ILE A 131 -1.03 -9.24 19.44
N ARG A 132 -1.45 -10.10 20.38
CA ARG A 132 -1.28 -9.82 21.81
C ARG A 132 0.18 -9.74 22.22
N GLY A 133 1.04 -10.59 21.66
CA GLY A 133 2.48 -10.59 21.94
C GLY A 133 3.22 -9.36 21.39
N MET A 134 2.67 -8.70 20.36
CA MET A 134 3.20 -7.43 19.86
C MET A 134 2.89 -6.25 20.79
N ARG A 135 1.97 -6.39 21.76
CA ARG A 135 1.69 -5.33 22.74
C ARG A 135 2.95 -5.03 23.55
N GLY A 136 3.38 -3.77 23.54
CA GLY A 136 4.61 -3.33 24.20
C GLY A 136 5.86 -3.38 23.33
N MET A 137 5.76 -3.85 22.09
CA MET A 137 6.74 -3.51 21.06
C MET A 137 6.54 -2.05 20.63
N GLU A 138 7.61 -1.37 20.25
CA GLU A 138 7.55 -0.05 19.59
C GLU A 138 7.10 -0.18 18.12
N LEU A 139 6.01 -0.92 17.89
CA LEU A 139 5.43 -1.24 16.59
C LEU A 139 3.91 -1.16 16.66
N GLU A 140 3.32 -0.51 15.67
CA GLU A 140 1.90 -0.58 15.38
C GLU A 140 1.60 -1.91 14.68
N SER A 141 0.54 -2.60 15.13
CA SER A 141 0.14 -3.89 14.59
C SER A 141 -0.81 -3.74 13.39
N CYS A 142 -0.44 -4.35 12.26
CA CYS A 142 -1.22 -4.35 11.04
C CYS A 142 -1.45 -5.78 10.53
N ALA A 143 -2.50 -5.99 9.73
CA ALA A 143 -2.70 -7.27 9.07
C ALA A 143 -3.42 -7.12 7.71
N SER A 144 -3.05 -7.97 6.75
CA SER A 144 -3.71 -8.13 5.45
C SER A 144 -4.10 -9.61 5.30
N LEU A 145 -5.34 -9.92 5.65
CA LEU A 145 -5.84 -11.30 5.83
C LEU A 145 -7.03 -11.64 4.92
N GLY A 146 -7.24 -10.84 3.88
CA GLY A 146 -8.31 -10.98 2.90
C GLY A 146 -9.67 -10.49 3.40
N MET A 147 -10.74 -11.03 2.83
CA MET A 147 -12.13 -10.65 3.10
C MET A 147 -12.67 -11.30 4.39
N LEU A 148 -12.13 -10.89 5.54
CA LEU A 148 -12.55 -11.40 6.84
C LEU A 148 -14.01 -11.01 7.15
N THR A 149 -14.70 -11.89 7.88
CA THR A 149 -16.02 -11.57 8.43
C THR A 149 -15.90 -10.51 9.52
N ARG A 150 -17.00 -9.77 9.77
CA ARG A 150 -17.06 -8.76 10.83
C ARG A 150 -16.70 -9.34 12.21
N ASP A 151 -17.13 -10.56 12.50
CA ASP A 151 -16.82 -11.24 13.77
C ASP A 151 -15.33 -11.55 13.90
N THR A 152 -14.68 -12.01 12.82
CA THR A 152 -13.23 -12.26 12.84
C THR A 152 -12.45 -10.94 12.96
N LEU A 153 -12.85 -9.89 12.25
CA LEU A 153 -12.27 -8.55 12.41
C LEU A 153 -12.37 -8.08 13.87
N LYS A 154 -13.55 -8.22 14.49
CA LYS A 154 -13.77 -7.85 15.89
C LYS A 154 -12.87 -8.63 16.85
N LYS A 155 -12.75 -9.95 16.68
CA LYS A 155 -11.83 -10.79 17.48
C LYS A 155 -10.38 -10.32 17.38
N LEU A 156 -9.92 -9.94 16.18
CA LEU A 156 -8.56 -9.43 15.99
C LEU A 156 -8.39 -8.03 16.59
N LYS A 157 -9.40 -7.16 16.49
CA LYS A 157 -9.42 -5.84 17.15
C LYS A 157 -9.27 -5.98 18.66
N GLU A 158 -10.05 -6.87 19.28
CA GLU A 158 -9.99 -7.16 20.72
C GLU A 158 -8.64 -7.73 21.15
N SER A 159 -7.98 -8.47 20.26
CA SER A 159 -6.61 -8.96 20.47
C SER A 159 -5.56 -7.85 20.43
N GLY A 160 -5.90 -6.68 19.89
CA GLY A 160 -5.07 -5.48 19.88
C GLY A 160 -4.63 -5.05 18.49
N LEU A 161 -5.21 -5.59 17.41
CA LEU A 161 -4.86 -5.20 16.05
C LEU A 161 -5.26 -3.75 15.79
N GLU A 162 -4.32 -2.92 15.36
CA GLU A 162 -4.53 -1.48 15.20
C GLU A 162 -5.00 -1.13 13.79
N SER A 163 -4.24 -1.61 12.79
CA SER A 163 -4.46 -1.36 11.37
C SER A 163 -5.01 -2.60 10.66
N TYR A 164 -5.94 -2.39 9.72
CA TYR A 164 -6.37 -3.42 8.79
C TYR A 164 -6.10 -3.00 7.36
N HIS A 165 -5.40 -3.85 6.62
CA HIS A 165 -5.05 -3.63 5.22
C HIS A 165 -5.95 -4.48 4.33
N HIS A 166 -6.67 -3.82 3.42
CA HIS A 166 -7.38 -4.46 2.33
C HIS A 166 -7.37 -3.55 1.10
N ASN A 167 -6.68 -3.93 0.02
CA ASN A 167 -6.65 -3.14 -1.21
C ASN A 167 -7.93 -3.29 -2.02
N LEU A 168 -8.24 -2.29 -2.84
CA LEU A 168 -9.21 -2.40 -3.94
C LEU A 168 -8.54 -2.83 -5.26
N GLU A 169 -7.21 -2.86 -5.26
CA GLU A 169 -6.29 -3.25 -6.35
C GLU A 169 -6.30 -2.34 -7.58
N THR A 170 -7.45 -1.90 -8.08
CA THR A 170 -7.60 -1.01 -9.22
C THR A 170 -8.93 -0.23 -9.14
N GLY A 171 -9.28 0.57 -10.15
CA GLY A 171 -10.60 1.22 -10.23
C GLY A 171 -11.71 0.21 -10.53
N ARG A 172 -12.92 0.46 -10.00
CA ARG A 172 -14.08 -0.44 -10.12
C ARG A 172 -14.36 -0.83 -11.58
N SER A 173 -14.24 0.11 -12.51
CA SER A 173 -14.48 -0.11 -13.94
C SER A 173 -13.50 -1.11 -14.59
N PHE A 174 -12.33 -1.31 -14.00
CA PHE A 174 -11.26 -2.16 -14.54
C PHE A 174 -11.08 -3.48 -13.79
N PHE A 175 -11.63 -3.58 -12.58
CA PHE A 175 -11.48 -4.75 -11.71
C PHE A 175 -11.84 -6.10 -12.35
N PRO A 176 -12.91 -6.23 -13.17
CA PRO A 176 -13.24 -7.52 -13.82
C PRO A 176 -12.18 -8.03 -14.81
N LYS A 177 -11.21 -7.19 -15.21
CA LYS A 177 -10.05 -7.62 -16.02
C LYS A 177 -8.91 -8.17 -15.17
N ILE A 178 -8.95 -7.93 -13.86
CA ILE A 178 -7.91 -8.26 -12.90
C ILE A 178 -8.29 -9.47 -12.06
N CYS A 179 -9.52 -9.52 -11.57
CA CYS A 179 -10.02 -10.62 -10.74
C CYS A 179 -11.48 -10.91 -11.12
N THR A 180 -11.84 -12.19 -11.23
CA THR A 180 -13.22 -12.63 -11.53
C THR A 180 -13.80 -13.55 -10.48
N THR A 181 -12.99 -13.90 -9.47
CA THR A 181 -13.36 -14.84 -8.41
C THR A 181 -14.18 -14.21 -7.29
N HIS A 182 -14.22 -12.88 -7.21
CA HIS A 182 -15.10 -12.10 -6.35
C HIS A 182 -15.45 -10.76 -7.01
N GLU A 183 -16.48 -10.09 -6.49
CA GLU A 183 -16.91 -8.78 -6.97
C GLU A 183 -16.18 -7.65 -6.24
N TYR A 184 -15.93 -6.52 -6.93
CA TYR A 184 -15.27 -5.33 -6.35
C TYR A 184 -15.97 -4.81 -5.08
N GLU A 185 -17.30 -4.94 -4.99
CA GLU A 185 -18.04 -4.49 -3.82
C GLU A 185 -17.76 -5.32 -2.56
N GLU A 186 -17.24 -6.55 -2.71
CA GLU A 186 -16.81 -7.35 -1.57
C GLU A 186 -15.58 -6.72 -0.90
N ASP A 187 -14.62 -6.22 -1.68
CA ASP A 187 -13.46 -5.49 -1.15
C ASP A 187 -13.90 -4.21 -0.44
N VAL A 188 -14.78 -3.44 -1.07
CA VAL A 188 -15.34 -2.21 -0.49
C VAL A 188 -16.08 -2.49 0.82
N THR A 189 -16.83 -3.59 0.89
CA THR A 189 -17.55 -4.00 2.10
C THR A 189 -16.60 -4.29 3.25
N VAL A 190 -15.47 -4.94 2.98
CA VAL A 190 -14.44 -5.23 4.00
C VAL A 190 -13.79 -3.95 4.50
N VAL A 191 -13.45 -3.03 3.60
CA VAL A 191 -12.88 -1.72 3.95
C VAL A 191 -13.84 -0.93 4.85
N ARG A 192 -15.14 -0.87 4.51
CA ARG A 192 -16.16 -0.22 5.34
C ARG A 192 -16.32 -0.90 6.70
N ALA A 193 -16.37 -2.24 6.74
CA ALA A 193 -16.49 -2.98 7.98
C ALA A 193 -15.29 -2.74 8.92
N ALA A 194 -14.07 -2.68 8.38
CA ALA A 194 -12.88 -2.32 9.16
C ALA A 194 -12.97 -0.88 9.69
N LYS A 195 -13.42 0.07 8.86
CA LYS A 195 -13.60 1.47 9.29
C LYS A 195 -14.61 1.60 10.42
N GLU A 196 -15.77 0.96 10.29
CA GLU A 196 -16.83 0.96 11.31
C GLU A 196 -16.40 0.32 12.63
N LEU A 197 -15.47 -0.64 12.59
CA LEU A 197 -14.89 -1.28 13.78
C LEU A 197 -13.76 -0.44 14.41
N GLY A 198 -13.44 0.73 13.85
CA GLY A 198 -12.43 1.65 14.38
C GLY A 198 -10.99 1.19 14.13
N PHE A 199 -10.73 0.43 13.06
CA PHE A 199 -9.37 0.21 12.58
C PHE A 199 -8.80 1.48 11.94
N HIS A 200 -7.48 1.62 12.01
CA HIS A 200 -6.77 2.44 11.04
C HIS A 200 -6.78 1.68 9.71
N VAL A 201 -7.44 2.22 8.69
CA VAL A 201 -7.68 1.49 7.44
C VAL A 201 -6.63 1.86 6.40
N CYS A 202 -5.88 0.85 5.96
CA CYS A 202 -4.89 0.95 4.91
C CYS A 202 -5.47 0.31 3.64
N SER A 203 -5.74 1.09 2.59
CA SER A 203 -6.33 0.57 1.35
C SER A 203 -5.85 1.36 0.15
N GLY A 204 -5.44 0.63 -0.88
CA GLY A 204 -4.85 1.19 -2.09
C GLY A 204 -4.93 0.21 -3.25
N GLY A 205 -3.90 0.20 -4.09
CA GLY A 205 -3.88 -0.69 -5.25
C GLY A 205 -2.53 -0.83 -5.93
N ILE A 206 -2.58 -1.42 -7.12
CA ILE A 206 -1.43 -1.72 -7.97
C ILE A 206 -1.59 -0.90 -9.26
N PHE A 207 -0.53 -0.18 -9.60
CA PHE A 207 -0.47 0.66 -10.80
C PHE A 207 0.41 -0.01 -11.86
N GLY A 208 0.01 0.12 -13.12
CA GLY A 208 0.67 -0.53 -14.26
C GLY A 208 0.09 -1.90 -14.61
N LEU A 209 -1.16 -2.16 -14.24
CA LEU A 209 -1.95 -3.32 -14.65
C LEU A 209 -2.45 -3.25 -16.10
N GLY A 210 -2.20 -2.12 -16.79
CA GLY A 210 -2.71 -1.80 -18.13
C GLY A 210 -3.86 -0.80 -18.10
N GLU A 211 -4.13 -0.20 -16.94
CA GLU A 211 -5.16 0.81 -16.72
C GLU A 211 -4.73 2.21 -17.20
N GLY A 212 -5.73 3.03 -17.58
CA GLY A 212 -5.56 4.44 -17.94
C GLY A 212 -5.59 5.37 -16.73
N TRP A 213 -5.36 6.67 -16.97
CA TRP A 213 -5.41 7.70 -15.92
C TRP A 213 -6.78 7.86 -15.28
N ASP A 214 -7.85 7.67 -16.05
CA ASP A 214 -9.24 7.65 -15.59
C ASP A 214 -9.47 6.58 -14.51
N VAL A 215 -9.02 5.35 -14.73
CA VAL A 215 -9.13 4.25 -13.77
C VAL A 215 -8.30 4.49 -12.51
N ARG A 216 -7.11 5.09 -12.66
CA ARG A 216 -6.25 5.45 -11.51
C ARG A 216 -6.90 6.50 -10.63
N ILE A 217 -7.54 7.49 -11.26
CA ILE A 217 -8.27 8.56 -10.57
C ILE A 217 -9.55 8.02 -9.94
N GLU A 218 -10.26 7.10 -10.61
CA GLU A 218 -11.41 6.37 -10.06
C GLU A 218 -11.05 5.63 -8.76
N LEU A 219 -9.92 4.92 -8.73
CA LEU A 219 -9.41 4.27 -7.52
C LEU A 219 -9.19 5.30 -6.41
N LEU A 220 -8.45 6.38 -6.69
CA LEU A 220 -8.15 7.42 -5.68
C LEU A 220 -9.42 8.12 -5.16
N SER A 221 -10.41 8.35 -6.04
CA SER A 221 -11.71 8.91 -5.66
C SER A 221 -12.48 7.95 -4.75
N THR A 222 -12.52 6.65 -5.08
CA THR A 222 -13.15 5.63 -4.24
C THR A 222 -12.48 5.56 -2.85
N LEU A 223 -11.15 5.60 -2.78
CA LEU A 223 -10.42 5.60 -1.50
C LEU A 223 -10.74 6.85 -0.67
N ARG A 224 -10.94 8.00 -1.30
CA ARG A 224 -11.38 9.24 -0.63
C ARG A 224 -12.78 9.08 -0.05
N GLU A 225 -13.72 8.52 -0.81
CA GLU A 225 -15.10 8.25 -0.37
C GLU A 225 -15.16 7.26 0.80
N LEU A 226 -14.26 6.27 0.82
CA LEU A 226 -14.13 5.31 1.92
C LEU A 226 -13.38 5.86 3.14
N GLU A 227 -12.91 7.10 3.07
CA GLU A 227 -12.20 7.81 4.14
C GLU A 227 -11.03 7.02 4.73
N VAL A 228 -10.29 6.29 3.87
CA VAL A 228 -9.16 5.46 4.28
C VAL A 228 -8.07 6.33 4.91
N ASP A 229 -7.32 5.76 5.85
CA ASP A 229 -6.33 6.49 6.64
C ASP A 229 -4.95 6.49 5.97
N SER A 230 -4.62 5.38 5.31
CA SER A 230 -3.38 5.19 4.55
C SER A 230 -3.63 4.56 3.18
N ILE A 231 -2.83 4.98 2.20
CA ILE A 231 -2.93 4.59 0.80
C ILE A 231 -1.60 3.94 0.38
N PRO A 232 -1.52 2.59 0.41
CA PRO A 232 -0.39 1.87 -0.15
C PRO A 232 -0.45 1.93 -1.68
N ILE A 233 0.64 2.38 -2.29
CA ILE A 233 0.84 2.40 -3.73
C ILE A 233 1.85 1.32 -4.07
N ASN A 234 1.40 0.34 -4.84
CA ASN A 234 2.26 -0.69 -5.41
C ASN A 234 2.39 -0.43 -6.91
N PHE A 235 3.56 -0.71 -7.47
CA PHE A 235 3.76 -0.75 -8.91
C PHE A 235 3.84 -2.21 -9.34
N LEU A 236 3.25 -2.54 -10.49
CA LEU A 236 3.28 -3.89 -11.00
C LEU A 236 4.74 -4.37 -11.13
N ASN A 237 4.99 -5.54 -10.55
CA ASN A 237 6.21 -6.30 -10.74
C ASN A 237 5.81 -7.63 -11.39
N PRO A 238 5.80 -7.72 -12.74
CA PRO A 238 5.36 -8.89 -13.48
C PRO A 238 6.00 -10.18 -12.95
N ARG A 239 5.17 -11.19 -12.70
CA ARG A 239 5.63 -12.45 -12.11
C ARG A 239 5.52 -13.57 -13.14
N PRO A 240 6.57 -14.38 -13.34
CA PRO A 240 6.51 -15.55 -14.22
C PRO A 240 5.30 -16.43 -13.90
N GLY A 241 4.62 -16.90 -14.94
CA GLY A 241 3.44 -17.75 -14.87
C GLY A 241 2.12 -17.04 -14.59
N THR A 242 2.13 -15.74 -14.24
CA THR A 242 0.90 -14.95 -14.10
C THR A 242 0.42 -14.42 -15.46
N PRO A 243 -0.88 -14.14 -15.65
CA PRO A 243 -1.38 -13.54 -16.88
C PRO A 243 -0.69 -12.21 -17.26
N LEU A 244 -0.17 -11.48 -16.28
CA LEU A 244 0.55 -10.22 -16.48
C LEU A 244 2.08 -10.39 -16.55
N GLU A 245 2.62 -11.60 -16.72
CA GLU A 245 4.07 -11.84 -16.75
C GLU A 245 4.82 -11.06 -17.83
N GLY A 246 4.16 -10.76 -18.96
CA GLY A 246 4.72 -10.02 -20.08
C GLY A 246 4.46 -8.51 -20.04
N ALA A 247 3.85 -8.00 -18.97
CA ALA A 247 3.58 -6.57 -18.84
C ALA A 247 4.88 -5.76 -18.74
N SER A 248 4.86 -4.53 -19.24
CA SER A 248 5.99 -3.61 -19.13
C SER A 248 5.98 -2.91 -17.77
N TYR A 249 7.17 -2.61 -17.25
CA TYR A 249 7.30 -1.70 -16.11
C TYR A 249 6.82 -0.31 -16.49
N LEU A 250 6.27 0.40 -15.51
CA LEU A 250 5.96 1.83 -15.64
C LEU A 250 7.26 2.63 -15.79
N ALA A 251 7.18 3.73 -16.53
CA ALA A 251 8.27 4.70 -16.55
C ALA A 251 8.41 5.35 -15.16
N PRO A 252 9.64 5.64 -14.67
CA PRO A 252 9.84 6.30 -13.38
C PRO A 252 9.05 7.61 -13.22
N ILE A 253 8.93 8.41 -14.28
CA ILE A 253 8.17 9.68 -14.25
C ILE A 253 6.67 9.43 -14.04
N GLU A 254 6.12 8.38 -14.65
CA GLU A 254 4.74 7.99 -14.48
C GLU A 254 4.45 7.54 -13.03
N CYS A 255 5.37 6.77 -12.42
CA CYS A 255 5.30 6.44 -11.00
C CYS A 255 5.26 7.69 -10.11
N LEU A 256 6.11 8.68 -10.38
CA LEU A 256 6.12 9.94 -9.62
C LEU A 256 4.82 10.73 -9.82
N LYS A 257 4.26 10.75 -11.03
CA LYS A 257 2.96 11.38 -11.31
C LYS A 257 1.80 10.69 -10.58
N ILE A 258 1.81 9.36 -10.48
CA ILE A 258 0.83 8.59 -9.69
C ILE A 258 0.87 9.01 -8.21
N ILE A 259 2.08 9.09 -7.64
CA ILE A 259 2.26 9.50 -6.24
C ILE A 259 1.81 10.95 -6.03
N ALA A 260 2.16 11.83 -6.97
CA ALA A 260 1.74 13.23 -6.96
C ALA A 260 0.23 13.39 -6.98
N LEU A 261 -0.47 12.66 -7.85
CA LEU A 261 -1.92 12.65 -7.92
C LEU A 261 -2.54 12.17 -6.61
N ALA A 262 -2.06 11.07 -6.04
CA ALA A 262 -2.55 10.58 -4.76
C ALA A 262 -2.42 11.66 -3.65
N ARG A 263 -1.28 12.36 -3.58
CA ARG A 263 -1.08 13.46 -2.61
C ARG A 263 -2.02 14.62 -2.88
N LEU A 264 -2.21 15.01 -4.13
CA LEU A 264 -3.02 16.17 -4.48
C LEU A 264 -4.53 15.89 -4.37
N MET A 265 -4.98 14.66 -4.55
CA MET A 265 -6.37 14.25 -4.37
C MET A 265 -6.70 13.97 -2.89
N LEU A 266 -5.75 13.47 -2.11
CA LEU A 266 -5.93 13.11 -0.69
C LEU A 266 -4.85 13.76 0.21
N PRO A 267 -4.85 15.10 0.36
CA PRO A 267 -3.70 15.83 0.90
C PRO A 267 -3.29 15.48 2.33
N ALA A 268 -4.24 15.09 3.17
CA ALA A 268 -4.00 14.75 4.57
C ALA A 268 -3.74 13.25 4.81
N ARG A 269 -3.91 12.38 3.82
CA ARG A 269 -3.77 10.91 4.01
C ARG A 269 -2.32 10.46 3.95
N ASP A 270 -2.02 9.33 4.59
CA ASP A 270 -0.69 8.75 4.47
C ASP A 270 -0.54 8.05 3.13
N ILE A 271 0.57 8.29 2.43
CA ILE A 271 0.86 7.67 1.14
C ILE A 271 2.14 6.86 1.30
N ILE A 272 2.01 5.54 1.12
CA ILE A 272 3.03 4.56 1.45
C ILE A 272 3.46 3.83 0.19
N ILE A 273 4.73 3.93 -0.19
CA ILE A 273 5.23 3.25 -1.40
C ILE A 273 5.73 1.85 -1.06
N CYS A 274 5.13 0.86 -1.68
CA CYS A 274 5.31 -0.56 -1.34
C CYS A 274 5.95 -1.33 -2.50
N GLY A 275 5.30 -2.40 -2.98
CA GLY A 275 5.84 -3.34 -3.96
C GLY A 275 6.21 -2.67 -5.29
N GLY A 276 7.26 -3.18 -5.93
CA GLY A 276 7.65 -2.80 -7.31
C GLY A 276 8.42 -1.49 -7.45
N ARG A 277 8.68 -0.74 -6.36
CA ARG A 277 9.43 0.52 -6.44
C ARG A 277 10.84 0.37 -7.01
N GLN A 278 11.53 -0.74 -6.74
CA GLN A 278 12.90 -0.95 -7.18
C GLN A 278 13.03 -1.00 -8.71
N VAL A 279 12.14 -1.77 -9.34
CA VAL A 279 12.19 -2.02 -10.79
C VAL A 279 11.54 -0.89 -11.59
N ASN A 280 10.50 -0.26 -11.06
CA ASN A 280 9.78 0.80 -11.76
C ASN A 280 10.46 2.18 -11.58
N LEU A 281 10.82 2.58 -10.35
CA LEU A 281 11.43 3.90 -10.11
C LEU A 281 12.94 3.95 -10.38
N ARG A 282 13.64 2.81 -10.26
CA ARG A 282 15.09 2.72 -10.47
C ARG A 282 15.84 3.76 -9.63
N ASP A 283 16.62 4.63 -10.28
CA ASP A 283 17.42 5.68 -9.64
C ASP A 283 16.57 6.83 -9.10
N LEU A 284 15.29 6.93 -9.49
CA LEU A 284 14.39 8.00 -9.04
C LEU A 284 13.65 7.69 -7.73
N GLN A 285 13.95 6.58 -7.07
CA GLN A 285 13.32 6.22 -5.79
C GLN A 285 13.37 7.35 -4.72
N PRO A 286 14.45 8.12 -4.54
CA PRO A 286 14.45 9.23 -3.59
C PRO A 286 13.39 10.31 -3.87
N LEU A 287 12.95 10.44 -5.13
CA LEU A 287 11.97 11.46 -5.53
C LEU A 287 10.54 11.13 -5.10
N ILE A 288 10.25 9.93 -4.58
CA ILE A 288 8.89 9.58 -4.11
C ILE A 288 8.40 10.54 -3.00
N PHE A 289 9.32 11.02 -2.15
CA PHE A 289 8.98 11.94 -1.06
C PHE A 289 8.69 13.36 -1.56
N ALA A 290 9.42 13.80 -2.58
CA ALA A 290 9.08 15.03 -3.28
C ALA A 290 7.75 14.87 -4.02
N ALA A 291 7.48 13.69 -4.59
CA ALA A 291 6.22 13.40 -5.27
C ALA A 291 5.03 13.38 -4.31
N GLY A 292 5.25 13.10 -3.02
CA GLY A 292 4.23 13.27 -1.99
C GLY A 292 4.07 12.08 -1.05
N ALA A 293 4.84 11.01 -1.22
CA ALA A 293 4.88 9.91 -0.28
C ALA A 293 5.38 10.37 1.09
N ASN A 294 4.81 9.82 2.16
CA ASN A 294 5.30 10.01 3.53
C ASN A 294 5.44 8.68 4.27
N GLY A 295 5.45 7.58 3.52
CA GLY A 295 5.76 6.25 4.03
C GLY A 295 6.34 5.36 2.94
N MET A 296 6.96 4.27 3.35
CA MET A 296 7.45 3.25 2.46
C MET A 296 7.59 1.90 3.16
N MET A 297 7.52 0.83 2.39
CA MET A 297 7.85 -0.51 2.86
C MET A 297 9.36 -0.77 2.78
N ILE A 298 9.92 -1.30 3.87
CA ILE A 298 11.33 -1.70 3.99
C ILE A 298 11.44 -3.22 4.11
N GLY A 299 12.63 -3.75 3.78
CA GLY A 299 12.86 -5.19 3.79
C GLY A 299 12.12 -5.89 2.64
N ASN A 300 11.86 -7.18 2.81
CA ASN A 300 11.30 -8.02 1.76
C ASN A 300 9.79 -7.84 1.61
N TYR A 301 9.31 -8.08 0.38
CA TYR A 301 7.89 -8.21 0.08
C TYR A 301 7.44 -9.68 0.22
N LEU A 302 6.21 -9.98 -0.18
CA LEU A 302 5.61 -11.32 -0.03
C LEU A 302 6.40 -12.43 -0.74
N THR A 303 6.71 -12.21 -2.02
CA THR A 303 7.35 -13.22 -2.90
C THR A 303 8.58 -12.67 -3.63
N THR A 304 9.00 -11.46 -3.30
CA THR A 304 10.14 -10.80 -3.94
C THR A 304 11.05 -10.13 -2.91
N PRO A 305 12.38 -10.17 -3.13
CA PRO A 305 13.31 -9.46 -2.27
C PRO A 305 13.11 -7.95 -2.42
N GLY A 306 13.25 -7.24 -1.32
CA GLY A 306 13.30 -5.79 -1.33
C GLY A 306 14.74 -5.26 -1.30
N ARG A 307 14.87 -3.99 -0.95
CA ARG A 307 16.17 -3.37 -0.66
C ARG A 307 16.52 -3.61 0.81
N ALA A 308 17.81 -3.67 1.13
CA ALA A 308 18.25 -3.73 2.52
C ALA A 308 17.72 -2.51 3.31
N PRO A 309 17.12 -2.69 4.50
CA PRO A 309 16.59 -1.59 5.29
C PRO A 309 17.59 -0.47 5.57
N GLU A 310 18.87 -0.80 5.75
CA GLU A 310 19.94 0.16 6.04
C GLU A 310 20.17 1.15 4.89
N GLU A 311 20.01 0.70 3.65
CA GLU A 311 20.10 1.58 2.47
C GLU A 311 18.92 2.56 2.42
N ASP A 312 17.72 2.10 2.80
CA ASP A 312 16.54 2.97 2.86
C ASP A 312 16.66 3.99 4.00
N LEU A 313 17.15 3.57 5.18
CA LEU A 313 17.43 4.48 6.29
C LEU A 313 18.48 5.54 5.93
N ARG A 314 19.53 5.12 5.20
CA ARG A 314 20.53 6.06 4.67
C ARG A 314 19.91 7.04 3.67
N MET A 315 19.10 6.56 2.73
CA MET A 315 18.38 7.41 1.77
C MET A 315 17.52 8.45 2.48
N LEU A 316 16.80 8.08 3.55
CA LEU A 316 16.03 9.05 4.34
C LEU A 316 16.92 10.12 4.98
N SER A 317 18.02 9.71 5.61
CA SER A 317 18.98 10.63 6.22
C SER A 317 19.58 11.60 5.20
N ASP A 318 19.98 11.11 4.03
CA ASP A 318 20.56 11.91 2.95
C ASP A 318 19.55 12.96 2.40
N LEU A 319 18.25 12.67 2.49
CA LEU A 319 17.16 13.58 2.12
C LEU A 319 16.75 14.55 3.24
N GLY A 320 17.36 14.46 4.44
CA GLY A 320 16.95 15.22 5.61
C GLY A 320 15.58 14.82 6.16
N LEU A 321 15.17 13.58 5.91
CA LEU A 321 13.97 12.94 6.46
C LEU A 321 14.36 11.99 7.59
N ARG A 322 13.39 11.62 8.43
CA ARG A 322 13.61 10.64 9.50
C ARG A 322 12.45 9.67 9.64
N PRO A 323 12.68 8.41 10.04
CA PRO A 323 11.60 7.52 10.45
C PRO A 323 10.73 8.19 11.52
N ARG A 324 9.41 8.01 11.43
CA ARG A 324 8.46 8.42 12.48
C ARG A 324 8.86 7.78 13.81
N GLY A 325 8.75 8.50 14.93
CA GLY A 325 8.93 7.92 16.26
C GLY A 325 7.74 7.04 16.68
N TYR A 326 7.92 6.20 17.69
CA TYR A 326 6.78 5.59 18.40
C TYR A 326 6.18 6.66 19.34
N LYS A 327 4.85 6.76 19.40
CA LYS A 327 4.13 7.75 20.23
C LYS A 327 3.87 7.23 21.63
#